data_AF-A0A950YH08-F1
#
_entry.id   AF-A0A950YH08-F1
#
_cell.length_a   1.000
_cell.length_b   1.000
_cell.length_c   1.000
_cell.angle_alpha   90.00
_cell.angle_beta   90.00
_cell.angle_gamma   90.00
#
_symmetry.space_group_name_H-M   'P 1'
#
loop_
_entity.id
_entity.type
_entity.pdbx_description
1 polymer ?
#
loop_
_entity_poly.entity_id
_entity_poly.type
_entity_poly.pdbx_seq_one_letter_code
_entity_poly.pdbx_strand_id
1 'polypeptide(L)'
;MRLTGETPGVRADPPALPPQPGGRPAAPGDVGLLQAFLNTHFDLVTEHGADLLATRAGARRWLSAGGLTAADARITQADLDRLRRVREGLRELIEAG
;
A
#
# COMPACT_ATOMS: atom_id res chain seq x y z
N MET A 1 -28.93 21.93 -30.91
CA MET A 1 -29.82 21.82 -29.74
C MET A 1 -30.03 20.34 -29.40
N ARG A 2 -29.31 19.82 -28.40
CA ARG A 2 -29.67 18.71 -27.48
C ARG A 2 -28.56 18.54 -26.45
N LEU A 3 -28.99 18.26 -25.21
CA LEU A 3 -28.26 18.10 -23.95
C LEU A 3 -27.49 16.77 -23.90
N THR A 4 -26.35 16.72 -23.18
CA THR A 4 -26.21 16.02 -21.88
C THR A 4 -24.77 16.14 -21.38
N GLY A 5 -24.62 16.62 -20.14
CA GLY A 5 -23.37 16.56 -19.42
C GLY A 5 -23.11 15.15 -18.91
N GLU A 6 -21.89 14.68 -19.09
CA GLU A 6 -21.24 13.73 -18.20
C GLU A 6 -19.80 14.20 -18.04
N THR A 7 -19.43 14.58 -16.83
CA THR A 7 -18.03 14.76 -16.45
C THR A 7 -17.51 13.36 -16.10
N PRO A 8 -16.60 12.75 -16.86
CA PRO A 8 -15.96 11.53 -16.39
C PRO A 8 -15.04 11.94 -15.24
N GLY A 9 -15.38 11.50 -14.04
CA GLY A 9 -14.55 11.69 -12.86
C GLY A 9 -13.12 11.25 -13.17
N VAL A 10 -12.18 12.16 -12.94
CA VAL A 10 -10.75 11.87 -12.89
C VAL A 10 -10.56 10.72 -11.90
N ARG A 11 -10.40 9.49 -12.41
CA ARG A 11 -9.70 8.44 -11.67
C ARG A 11 -8.25 8.89 -11.63
N ALA A 12 -7.84 9.46 -10.50
CA ALA A 12 -6.44 9.73 -10.26
C ALA A 12 -5.68 8.40 -10.40
N ASP A 13 -4.69 8.38 -11.29
CA ASP A 13 -3.73 7.29 -11.32
C ASP A 13 -3.09 7.19 -9.93
N PRO A 14 -3.04 6.00 -9.30
CA PRO A 14 -2.36 5.86 -8.03
C PRO A 14 -0.88 6.21 -8.22
N PRO A 15 -0.23 6.78 -7.19
CA PRO A 15 1.17 7.15 -7.28
C PRO A 15 2.00 5.92 -7.68
N ALA A 16 2.94 6.12 -8.60
CA ALA A 16 3.85 5.07 -9.05
C ALA A 16 4.65 4.54 -7.85
N LEU A 17 4.25 3.39 -7.34
CA LEU A 17 4.96 2.65 -6.30
C LEU A 17 6.31 2.20 -6.88
N PRO A 18 7.38 2.11 -6.07
CA PRO A 18 8.69 1.68 -6.55
C PRO A 18 8.63 0.32 -7.24
N PRO A 19 9.51 0.07 -8.24
CA PRO A 19 9.51 -1.16 -9.03
C PRO A 19 9.67 -2.40 -8.13
N GLN A 20 8.88 -3.44 -8.42
CA GLN A 20 8.90 -4.67 -7.65
C GLN A 20 10.10 -5.56 -8.02
N PRO A 21 10.62 -6.38 -7.09
CA PRO A 21 11.66 -7.36 -7.38
C PRO A 21 11.25 -8.30 -8.52
N GLY A 22 12.16 -8.53 -9.48
CA GLY A 22 11.95 -9.47 -10.60
C GLY A 22 11.44 -8.84 -11.91
N GLY A 23 11.41 -7.51 -12.04
CA GLY A 23 11.17 -6.82 -13.32
C GLY A 23 9.76 -6.94 -13.87
N ARG A 24 8.81 -7.48 -13.08
CA ARG A 24 7.39 -7.50 -13.44
C ARG A 24 6.79 -6.11 -13.25
N PRO A 25 5.96 -5.63 -14.19
CA PRO A 25 5.20 -4.41 -13.97
C PRO A 25 4.36 -4.55 -12.70
N ALA A 26 4.26 -3.49 -11.91
CA ALA A 26 3.36 -3.49 -10.77
C ALA A 26 1.94 -3.80 -11.26
N ALA A 27 1.17 -4.56 -10.47
CA ALA A 27 -0.23 -4.73 -10.79
C ALA A 27 -0.92 -3.35 -10.87
N PRO A 28 -1.82 -3.13 -11.84
CA PRO A 28 -2.45 -1.83 -12.01
C PRO A 28 -3.46 -1.55 -10.88
N GLY A 29 -3.64 -0.27 -10.56
CA GLY A 29 -4.70 0.18 -9.66
C GLY A 29 -4.61 -0.40 -8.24
N ASP A 30 -5.77 -0.74 -7.68
CA ASP A 30 -5.92 -1.21 -6.29
C ASP A 30 -5.18 -2.52 -6.01
N VAL A 31 -5.03 -3.38 -7.01
CA VAL A 31 -4.29 -4.65 -6.88
C VAL A 31 -2.79 -4.39 -6.67
N GLY A 32 -2.24 -3.36 -7.32
CA GLY A 32 -0.86 -2.92 -7.09
C GLY A 32 -0.62 -2.38 -5.69
N LEU A 33 -1.57 -1.60 -5.18
CA LEU A 33 -1.52 -1.08 -3.81
C LEU A 33 -1.55 -2.21 -2.79
N LEU A 34 -2.45 -3.19 -2.97
CA LEU A 34 -2.54 -4.37 -2.12
C LEU A 34 -1.22 -5.15 -2.11
N GLN A 35 -0.65 -5.42 -3.29
CA GLN A 35 0.62 -6.13 -3.40
C GLN A 35 1.76 -5.37 -2.71
N ALA A 36 1.84 -4.04 -2.89
CA ALA A 36 2.83 -3.22 -2.21
C ALA A 36 2.62 -3.16 -0.69
N PHE A 37 1.38 -3.21 -0.22
CA PHE A 37 1.06 -3.26 1.20
C PHE A 37 1.49 -4.57 1.84
N LEU A 38 1.21 -5.71 1.19
CA LEU A 38 1.69 -7.02 1.62
C LEU A 38 3.23 -7.07 1.65
N ASN A 39 3.88 -6.42 0.69
CA ASN A 39 5.35 -6.32 0.61
C ASN A 39 5.96 -5.32 1.61
N THR A 40 5.18 -4.70 2.51
CA THR A 40 5.78 -3.87 3.57
C THR A 40 6.57 -4.65 4.60
N HIS A 41 6.32 -5.95 4.72
CA HIS A 41 7.12 -6.86 5.53
C HIS A 41 7.72 -7.91 4.62
N PHE A 42 8.99 -7.76 4.30
CA PHE A 42 9.70 -8.72 3.48
C PHE A 42 10.54 -9.59 4.41
N ASP A 43 10.11 -10.83 4.56
CA ASP A 43 10.89 -11.87 5.22
C ASP A 43 11.84 -12.45 4.17
N LEU A 44 13.09 -12.01 4.21
CA LEU A 44 14.16 -12.63 3.45
C LEU A 44 14.81 -13.61 4.41
N VAL A 45 14.63 -14.91 4.18
CA VAL A 45 15.30 -16.02 4.89
C VAL A 45 16.85 -15.88 4.90
N THR A 46 17.42 -14.84 4.27
CA THR A 46 18.83 -14.44 4.30
C THR A 46 19.03 -12.95 4.64
N GLU A 47 19.75 -12.72 5.75
CA GLU A 47 20.49 -11.54 6.24
C GLU A 47 19.91 -10.10 6.24
N HIS A 48 18.81 -9.74 5.54
CA HIS A 48 18.32 -8.35 5.54
C HIS A 48 16.79 -8.19 5.44
N GLY A 49 16.01 -9.07 6.08
CA GLY A 49 14.57 -8.85 6.24
C GLY A 49 14.26 -7.50 6.92
N ALA A 50 13.20 -6.81 6.49
CA ALA A 50 12.77 -5.58 7.15
C ALA A 50 11.25 -5.37 7.09
N ASP A 51 10.73 -4.68 8.11
CA ASP A 51 9.33 -4.26 8.19
C ASP A 51 9.24 -2.73 8.07
N LEU A 52 8.70 -2.24 6.96
CA LEU A 52 8.42 -0.82 6.75
C LEU A 52 7.36 -0.30 7.74
N LEU A 53 6.55 -1.20 8.29
CA LEU A 53 5.60 -0.93 9.36
C LEU A 53 6.16 -1.33 10.73
N ALA A 54 7.49 -1.36 10.91
CA ALA A 54 8.13 -1.56 12.23
C ALA A 54 7.83 -0.41 13.20
N THR A 55 7.67 0.81 12.69
CA THR A 55 7.53 2.03 13.49
C THR A 55 6.42 2.93 12.96
N ARG A 56 5.90 3.83 13.82
CA ARG A 56 4.91 4.85 13.42
C ARG A 56 5.44 5.77 12.32
N ALA A 57 6.74 6.10 12.36
CA ALA A 57 7.39 6.90 11.33
C ALA A 57 7.47 6.17 9.99
N GLY A 58 7.76 4.87 10.01
CA GLY A 58 7.75 4.00 8.83
C GLY A 58 6.35 3.91 8.21
N ALA A 59 5.33 3.68 9.03
CA ALA A 59 3.93 3.68 8.58
C ALA A 59 3.49 5.01 7.97
N ARG A 60 3.82 6.14 8.61
CA ARG A 60 3.55 7.48 8.05
C ARG A 60 4.20 7.63 6.68
N ARG A 61 5.49 7.31 6.57
CA ARG A 61 6.25 7.43 5.31
C ARG A 61 5.63 6.56 4.20
N TRP A 62 5.24 5.32 4.52
CA TRP A 62 4.63 4.42 3.54
C TRP A 62 3.25 4.92 3.09
N LEU A 63 2.38 5.30 4.02
CA LEU A 63 1.03 5.81 3.72
C LEU A 63 1.09 7.10 2.90
N SER A 64 1.97 8.04 3.25
CA SER A 64 2.11 9.30 2.52
C SER A 64 2.71 9.09 1.12
N ALA A 65 3.66 8.17 0.97
CA ALA A 65 4.22 7.83 -0.34
C ALA A 65 3.16 7.19 -1.26
N GLY A 66 2.22 6.44 -0.69
CA GLY A 66 1.07 5.88 -1.40
C GLY A 66 -0.11 6.86 -1.60
N GLY A 67 0.01 8.13 -1.17
CA GLY A 67 -1.07 9.12 -1.28
C GLY A 67 -2.29 8.85 -0.39
N LEU A 68 -2.18 7.96 0.59
CA LEU A 68 -3.28 7.54 1.47
C LEU A 68 -3.47 8.48 2.67
N THR A 69 -2.49 9.33 2.94
CA THR A 69 -2.55 10.32 4.01
C THR A 69 -1.63 11.50 3.72
N ALA A 70 -1.84 12.62 4.40
CA ALA A 70 -0.95 13.77 4.32
C ALA A 70 0.44 13.45 4.91
N ALA A 71 1.48 14.08 4.38
CA ALA A 71 2.86 13.80 4.80
C ALA A 71 3.11 14.09 6.30
N ASP A 72 2.38 15.04 6.88
CA ASP A 72 2.44 15.45 8.29
C ASP A 72 1.39 14.76 9.18
N ALA A 73 0.60 13.84 8.63
CA ALA A 73 -0.44 13.14 9.38
C ALA A 73 0.14 12.38 10.59
N ARG A 74 -0.52 12.52 11.74
CA ARG A 74 -0.13 11.84 12.97
C ARG A 74 -0.63 10.40 12.96
N ILE A 75 0.29 9.45 12.87
CA ILE A 75 0.01 8.02 13.01
C ILE A 75 0.10 7.62 14.49
N THR A 76 -1.00 7.07 15.03
CA THR A 76 -1.04 6.55 16.40
C THR A 76 -0.51 5.12 16.46
N GLN A 77 -0.31 4.61 17.68
CA GLN A 77 0.02 3.18 17.86
C GLN A 77 -1.13 2.28 17.41
N ALA A 78 -2.38 2.68 17.68
CA ALA A 78 -3.56 1.92 17.28
C ALA A 78 -3.69 1.79 15.75
N ASP A 79 -3.31 2.84 15.00
CA ASP A 79 -3.27 2.81 13.53
C ASP A 79 -2.21 1.83 13.03
N LEU A 80 -1.01 1.88 13.62
CA LEU A 80 0.07 0.95 13.29
C LEU A 80 -0.33 -0.50 13.51
N ASP A 81 -0.96 -0.78 14.67
CA ASP A 81 -1.42 -2.13 15.01
C ASP A 81 -2.55 -2.58 14.07
N ARG A 82 -3.43 -1.67 13.66
CA ARG A 82 -4.49 -1.96 12.67
C ARG A 82 -3.89 -2.31 11.31
N LEU A 83 -2.92 -1.55 10.83
CA LEU A 83 -2.25 -1.83 9.55
C LEU A 83 -1.61 -3.22 9.57
N ARG A 84 -0.85 -3.55 10.62
CA ARG A 84 -0.24 -4.87 10.78
C ARG A 84 -1.30 -5.99 10.79
N ARG A 85 -2.36 -5.85 11.59
CA ARG A 85 -3.45 -6.83 11.63
C ARG A 85 -4.10 -7.06 10.27
N VAL A 86 -4.38 -5.99 9.52
CA VAL A 86 -4.95 -6.10 8.17
C VAL A 86 -3.98 -6.81 7.23
N ARG A 87 -2.68 -6.47 7.27
CA ARG A 87 -1.66 -7.12 6.46
C ARG A 87 -1.58 -8.62 6.72
N GLU A 88 -1.46 -9.02 7.99
CA GLU A 88 -1.34 -10.44 8.33
C GLU A 88 -2.63 -11.21 8.01
N GLY A 89 -3.81 -10.64 8.30
CA GLY A 89 -5.07 -11.27 7.93
C GLY A 89 -5.24 -11.46 6.41
N LEU A 90 -4.75 -10.52 5.60
CA LEU A 90 -4.73 -10.68 4.13
C LEU A 90 -3.76 -11.78 3.69
N ARG A 91 -2.61 -11.93 4.34
CA ARG A 91 -1.66 -13.02 4.05
C ARG A 91 -2.26 -14.38 4.37
N GLU A 92 -2.87 -14.52 5.54
CA GLU A 92 -3.57 -15.74 5.95
C GLU A 92 -4.64 -16.15 4.92
N LEU A 93 -5.43 -15.18 4.42
CA LEU A 93 -6.43 -15.45 3.39
C LEU A 93 -5.83 -15.90 2.05
N ILE A 94 -4.68 -15.36 1.66
CA ILE A 94 -3.99 -15.73 0.41
C ILE A 94 -3.37 -17.12 0.52
N GLU A 95 -2.82 -17.46 1.68
CA GLU A 95 -2.21 -18.78 1.95
C GLU A 95 -3.24 -19.90 2.13
N ALA A 96 -4.46 -19.56 2.58
CA ALA A 96 -5.55 -20.52 2.77
C ALA A 96 -6.30 -20.89 1.48
N GLY A 97 -6.01 -20.25 0.34
CA GLY A 97 -6.64 -20.49 -0.96
C GLY A 97 -5.82 -21.39 -1.88
#